data_AF-A0AAU6INW4-F1
#
_entry.id   AF-A0AAU6INW4-F1
#
_cell.length_a   1.000
_cell.length_b   1.000
_cell.length_c   1.000
_cell.angle_alpha   90.00
_cell.angle_beta   90.00
_cell.angle_gamma   90.00
#
_symmetry.space_group_name_H-M   'P 1'
#
loop_
_entity.id
_entity.type
_entity.pdbx_description
1 polymer ?
#
loop_
_entity_poly.entity_id
_entity_poly.type
_entity_poly.pdbx_seq_one_letter_code
_entity_poly.pdbx_strand_id
1 'polypeptide(L)'
;MVVTSLPKSVRGVLRLASLDGRSLLRTGQELADLLGSKVKVAVGSPAAIDRDETAGGLAGEATAELRMVDATGRSWRPLAQTIVCSPNADSLDGLPCVAESRVPAALCSNTGSTALALGKWMVVVTPAGLWIGPRDSEPPIVAMRRQPSPEKIDVDIEVPQLALDDSLWPSLDILFGQMEPEVRERIVIHISGAPDVQVWERLLEAAVHHGLRSVEPRGFAVRLATRHGASKHHDT
;
A
#
# COMPACT_ATOMS: atom_id res chain seq x y z
N MET A 1 10.68 -24.72 -17.38
CA MET A 1 10.82 -23.32 -16.94
C MET A 1 12.31 -23.01 -16.82
N VAL A 2 12.84 -21.97 -17.49
CA VAL A 2 14.29 -21.76 -17.69
C VAL A 2 15.03 -21.31 -16.41
N VAL A 3 14.32 -20.72 -15.45
CA VAL A 3 14.92 -20.08 -14.26
C VAL A 3 15.54 -21.10 -13.29
N THR A 4 15.02 -22.32 -13.19
CA THR A 4 15.58 -23.36 -12.31
C THR A 4 16.93 -23.89 -12.80
N SER A 5 17.25 -23.68 -14.08
CA SER A 5 18.54 -24.02 -14.70
C SER A 5 19.63 -22.98 -14.43
N LEU A 6 19.30 -21.83 -13.84
CA LEU A 6 20.30 -20.80 -13.53
C LEU A 6 21.26 -21.26 -12.41
N PRO A 7 22.54 -20.83 -12.44
CA PRO A 7 23.48 -21.05 -11.35
C PRO A 7 22.97 -20.49 -10.01
N LYS A 8 23.29 -21.14 -8.89
CA LYS A 8 22.88 -20.70 -7.54
C LYS A 8 23.31 -19.25 -7.23
N SER A 9 24.47 -18.82 -7.75
CA SER A 9 24.98 -17.45 -7.62
C SER A 9 24.07 -16.40 -8.26
N VAL A 10 23.36 -16.76 -9.33
CA VAL A 10 22.42 -15.87 -10.03
C VAL A 10 21.05 -15.88 -9.36
N ARG A 11 20.62 -17.01 -8.78
CA ARG A 11 19.32 -17.13 -8.09
C ARG A 11 19.19 -16.19 -6.90
N GLY A 12 20.29 -15.92 -6.18
CA GLY A 12 20.30 -15.03 -5.02
C GLY A 12 20.11 -13.54 -5.35
N VAL A 13 20.17 -13.16 -6.63
CA VAL A 13 20.08 -11.76 -7.10
C VAL A 13 18.89 -11.56 -8.05
N LEU A 14 17.97 -12.53 -8.09
CA LEU A 14 16.87 -12.50 -9.04
C LEU A 14 15.89 -11.36 -8.71
N ARG A 15 15.69 -10.48 -9.71
CA ARG A 15 14.70 -9.41 -9.69
C ARG A 15 13.75 -9.57 -10.87
N LEU A 16 12.46 -9.62 -10.57
CA LEU A 16 11.38 -9.62 -11.55
C LEU A 16 10.89 -8.19 -11.77
N ALA A 17 10.67 -7.80 -13.01
CA ALA A 17 10.04 -6.54 -13.38
C ALA A 17 9.01 -6.79 -14.48
N SER A 18 7.87 -6.13 -14.40
CA SER A 18 6.84 -6.21 -15.44
C SER A 18 7.13 -5.18 -16.52
N LEU A 19 6.99 -5.59 -17.79
CA LEU A 19 7.03 -4.70 -18.95
C LEU A 19 5.62 -4.27 -19.40
N ASP A 20 4.58 -4.95 -18.91
CA ASP A 20 3.18 -4.72 -19.27
C ASP A 20 2.37 -4.05 -18.14
N GLY A 21 3.06 -3.64 -17.06
CA GLY A 21 2.48 -3.00 -15.87
C GLY A 21 1.71 -3.95 -14.94
N ARG A 22 1.58 -5.24 -15.25
CA ARG A 22 0.86 -6.20 -14.41
C ARG A 22 1.65 -6.54 -13.15
N SER A 23 0.93 -6.75 -12.05
CA SER A 23 1.55 -7.18 -10.79
C SER A 23 2.16 -8.57 -10.92
N LEU A 24 3.45 -8.68 -10.62
CA LEU A 24 4.18 -9.96 -10.58
C LEU A 24 4.25 -10.55 -9.19
N LEU A 25 3.48 -10.03 -8.21
CA LEU A 25 3.57 -10.48 -6.81
C LEU A 25 3.30 -11.98 -6.67
N ARG A 26 2.24 -12.48 -7.33
CA ARG A 26 1.90 -13.91 -7.33
C ARG A 26 3.00 -14.75 -7.97
N THR A 27 3.46 -14.34 -9.14
CA THR A 27 4.55 -15.04 -9.87
C THR A 27 5.85 -15.03 -9.08
N GLY A 28 6.17 -13.93 -8.40
CA GLY A 28 7.32 -13.81 -7.52
C GLY A 28 7.25 -14.77 -6.34
N GLN A 29 6.07 -14.94 -5.75
CA GLN A 29 5.85 -15.91 -4.67
C GLN A 29 5.99 -17.35 -5.16
N GLU A 30 5.32 -17.71 -6.25
CA GLU A 30 5.43 -19.05 -6.87
C GLU A 30 6.89 -19.38 -7.23
N LEU A 31 7.65 -18.38 -7.68
CA LEU A 31 9.07 -18.55 -7.99
C LEU A 31 9.94 -18.67 -6.75
N ALA A 32 9.65 -17.93 -5.68
CA ALA A 32 10.36 -18.05 -4.41
C ALA A 32 10.18 -19.45 -3.82
N ASP A 33 8.94 -19.96 -3.84
CA ASP A 33 8.62 -21.31 -3.38
C ASP A 33 9.32 -22.38 -4.24
N LEU A 34 9.32 -22.23 -5.56
CA LEU A 34 9.98 -23.16 -6.48
C LEU A 34 11.51 -23.18 -6.32
N LEU A 35 12.12 -22.01 -6.13
CA LEU A 35 13.58 -21.89 -6.01
C LEU A 35 14.09 -22.18 -4.60
N GLY A 36 13.21 -22.14 -3.59
CA GLY A 36 13.58 -22.22 -2.18
C GLY A 36 14.43 -21.01 -1.73
N SER A 37 14.28 -19.87 -2.40
CA SER A 37 15.09 -18.66 -2.16
C SER A 37 14.27 -17.39 -2.35
N LYS A 38 14.71 -16.29 -1.72
CA LYS A 38 14.06 -14.98 -1.86
C LYS A 38 14.07 -14.49 -3.31
N VAL A 39 12.98 -13.89 -3.76
CA VAL A 39 12.84 -13.26 -5.08
C VAL A 39 12.43 -11.81 -4.89
N LYS A 40 13.13 -10.89 -5.55
CA LYS A 40 12.74 -9.47 -5.56
C LYS A 40 11.77 -9.21 -6.70
N VAL A 41 10.72 -8.44 -6.45
CA VAL A 41 9.71 -8.04 -7.43
C VAL A 41 9.63 -6.52 -7.46
N ALA A 42 9.91 -5.92 -8.60
CA ALA A 42 9.67 -4.50 -8.83
C ALA A 42 8.17 -4.24 -8.99
N VAL A 43 7.67 -3.16 -8.38
CA VAL A 43 6.28 -2.73 -8.50
C VAL A 43 6.19 -1.68 -9.61
N GLY A 44 5.33 -1.94 -10.60
CA GLY A 44 5.24 -1.12 -11.81
C GLY A 44 6.23 -1.56 -12.89
N SER A 45 6.29 -0.75 -13.95
CA SER A 45 7.16 -0.97 -15.09
C SER A 45 8.29 0.06 -15.15
N PRO A 46 9.52 -0.34 -15.51
CA PRO A 46 10.60 0.61 -15.75
C PRO A 46 10.24 1.56 -16.89
N ALA A 47 10.08 2.85 -16.59
CA ALA A 47 9.93 3.86 -17.61
C ALA A 47 11.33 4.25 -18.15
N ALA A 48 11.50 4.23 -19.47
CA ALA A 48 12.62 4.90 -20.10
C ALA A 48 12.42 6.41 -19.86
N ILE A 49 13.22 6.99 -18.97
CA ILE A 49 13.31 8.44 -18.89
C ILE A 49 14.09 8.86 -20.12
N ASP A 50 13.44 9.55 -21.05
CA ASP A 50 14.12 10.21 -22.16
C ASP A 50 14.98 11.31 -21.53
N ARG A 51 16.22 10.95 -21.22
CA ARG A 51 17.17 11.85 -20.56
C ARG A 51 17.66 12.75 -21.68
N ASP A 52 17.14 13.98 -21.73
CA ASP A 52 17.61 15.03 -22.62
C ASP A 52 19.16 14.97 -22.68
N GLU A 53 19.71 14.70 -23.88
CA GLU A 53 21.11 14.34 -24.12
C GLU A 53 22.12 15.43 -23.72
N THR A 54 21.65 16.54 -23.16
CA THR A 54 22.45 17.71 -22.77
C THR A 54 23.02 17.64 -21.34
N ALA A 55 22.62 16.68 -20.51
CA ALA A 55 23.21 16.50 -19.17
C ALA A 55 24.30 15.42 -19.18
N GLY A 56 25.55 15.82 -19.43
CA GLY A 56 26.75 14.98 -19.36
C GLY A 56 27.04 14.42 -17.96
N GLY A 57 26.21 13.47 -17.53
CA GLY A 57 26.39 12.67 -16.31
C GLY A 57 26.99 11.31 -16.64
N LEU A 58 28.08 10.97 -15.96
CA LEU A 58 28.81 9.70 -16.06
C LEU A 58 27.86 8.49 -16.14
N ALA A 59 28.12 7.60 -17.11
CA ALA A 59 27.45 6.32 -17.29
C ALA A 59 27.75 5.39 -16.10
N GLY A 60 26.90 5.47 -15.07
CA GLY A 60 26.89 4.56 -13.92
C GLY A 60 25.60 4.79 -13.15
N GLU A 61 24.73 3.78 -13.10
CA GLU A 61 23.39 3.81 -12.47
C GLU A 61 22.37 4.76 -13.13
N ALA A 62 21.91 4.38 -14.32
CA ALA A 62 20.56 4.76 -14.74
C ALA A 62 19.55 3.99 -13.86
N THR A 63 19.17 4.55 -12.72
CA THR A 63 18.05 4.05 -11.92
C THR A 63 16.77 4.29 -12.69
N ALA A 64 16.35 3.28 -13.47
CA ALA A 64 15.08 3.31 -14.18
C ALA A 64 13.95 3.52 -13.17
N GLU A 65 13.18 4.57 -13.38
CA GLU A 65 12.09 4.94 -12.49
C GLU A 65 10.89 4.03 -12.74
N LEU A 66 10.37 3.42 -11.68
CA LEU A 66 9.22 2.53 -11.78
C LEU A 66 7.93 3.34 -11.80
N ARG A 67 7.07 3.07 -12.79
CA ARG A 67 5.76 3.69 -12.93
C ARG A 67 4.64 2.67 -13.08
N MET A 68 3.48 3.00 -12.54
CA MET A 68 2.23 2.33 -12.81
C MET A 68 1.41 3.19 -13.77
N VAL A 69 0.72 2.55 -14.72
CA VAL A 69 -0.11 3.21 -15.74
C VAL A 69 -1.53 2.68 -15.57
N ASP A 70 -2.48 3.57 -15.31
CA ASP A 70 -3.89 3.21 -15.18
C ASP A 70 -4.57 2.98 -16.54
N ALA A 71 -5.83 2.52 -16.52
CA ALA A 71 -6.64 2.28 -17.71
C ALA A 71 -6.87 3.55 -18.57
N THR A 72 -6.65 4.75 -18.01
CA THR A 72 -6.75 6.03 -18.73
C THR A 72 -5.43 6.46 -19.37
N GLY A 73 -4.35 5.70 -19.14
CA GLY A 73 -3.00 6.01 -19.62
C GLY A 73 -2.24 6.99 -18.74
N ARG A 74 -2.78 7.40 -17.59
CA ARG A 74 -2.07 8.28 -16.65
C ARG A 74 -1.05 7.46 -15.87
N SER A 75 0.20 7.91 -15.89
CA SER A 75 1.29 7.28 -15.15
C SER A 75 1.47 7.91 -13.77
N TRP A 76 1.81 7.11 -12.77
CA TRP A 76 2.14 7.57 -11.42
C TRP A 76 3.17 6.63 -10.78
N ARG A 77 3.80 7.07 -9.68
CA ARG A 77 4.85 6.30 -9.01
C ARG A 77 4.30 5.50 -7.83
N PRO A 78 4.54 4.18 -7.77
CA PRO A 78 4.04 3.35 -6.67
C PRO A 78 4.74 3.67 -5.33
N LEU A 79 4.02 3.49 -4.22
CA LEU A 79 4.58 3.65 -2.87
C LEU A 79 5.58 2.52 -2.56
N ALA A 80 5.20 1.26 -2.73
CA ALA A 80 6.16 0.15 -2.72
C ALA A 80 6.93 0.14 -4.05
N GLN A 81 8.26 0.02 -4.01
CA GLN A 81 9.13 -0.02 -5.18
C GLN A 81 9.66 -1.42 -5.43
N THR A 82 10.08 -2.10 -4.36
CA THR A 82 10.54 -3.49 -4.42
C THR A 82 9.90 -4.29 -3.29
N ILE A 83 9.32 -5.43 -3.65
CA ILE A 83 8.76 -6.42 -2.72
C ILE A 83 9.66 -7.66 -2.74
N VAL A 84 9.93 -8.23 -1.58
CA VAL A 84 10.64 -9.50 -1.44
C VAL A 84 9.62 -10.59 -1.13
N CYS A 85 9.57 -11.58 -2.02
CA CYS A 85 8.86 -12.83 -1.77
C CYS A 85 9.84 -13.83 -1.16
N SER A 86 9.50 -14.38 0.00
CA SER A 86 10.27 -15.43 0.68
C SER A 86 9.62 -16.79 0.42
N PRO A 87 10.39 -17.88 0.38
CA PRO A 87 9.81 -19.22 0.25
C PRO A 87 8.91 -19.56 1.45
N ASN A 88 8.02 -20.52 1.25
CA ASN A 88 7.00 -20.97 2.21
C ASN A 88 5.88 -19.95 2.39
N ALA A 89 5.22 -19.55 1.30
CA ALA A 89 4.15 -18.54 1.29
C ALA A 89 3.11 -18.68 2.42
N ASP A 90 2.83 -19.91 2.86
CA ASP A 90 1.84 -20.24 3.89
C ASP A 90 2.29 -19.97 5.34
N SER A 91 3.57 -19.68 5.56
CA SER A 91 4.08 -19.23 6.86
C SER A 91 4.11 -17.69 6.96
N LEU A 92 4.15 -17.17 8.18
CA LEU A 92 4.31 -15.73 8.42
C LEU A 92 5.64 -15.21 7.85
N ASP A 93 6.72 -16.00 7.96
CA ASP A 93 8.04 -15.66 7.40
C ASP A 93 8.07 -15.66 5.86
N GLY A 94 7.11 -16.35 5.23
CA GLY A 94 6.93 -16.42 3.78
C GLY A 94 6.09 -15.29 3.21
N LEU A 95 5.56 -14.39 4.05
CA LEU A 95 4.75 -13.29 3.56
C LEU A 95 5.59 -12.29 2.75
N PRO A 96 5.04 -11.75 1.65
CA PRO A 96 5.73 -10.71 0.90
C PRO A 96 5.97 -9.47 1.77
N CYS A 97 7.18 -8.93 1.76
CA CYS A 97 7.53 -7.73 2.50
C CYS A 97 8.08 -6.64 1.56
N VAL A 98 7.74 -5.38 1.84
CA VAL A 98 8.27 -4.25 1.07
C VAL A 98 9.71 -4.01 1.52
N ALA A 99 10.66 -4.06 0.60
CA ALA A 99 12.09 -3.85 0.85
C ALA A 99 12.54 -2.44 0.47
N GLU A 100 11.91 -1.84 -0.54
CA GLU A 100 12.16 -0.48 -0.97
C GLU A 100 10.82 0.23 -1.14
N SER A 101 10.71 1.45 -0.64
CA SER A 101 9.50 2.25 -0.73
C SER A 101 9.81 3.72 -0.99
N ARG A 102 8.82 4.42 -1.54
CA ARG A 102 8.79 5.86 -1.77
C ARG A 102 7.67 6.42 -0.90
N VAL A 103 8.00 6.81 0.32
CA VAL A 103 7.11 7.58 1.19
C VAL A 103 7.60 9.03 1.29
N PRO A 104 6.70 10.01 1.47
CA PRO A 104 7.09 11.38 1.79
C PRO A 104 8.17 11.46 2.88
N ALA A 105 9.12 12.39 2.74
CA ALA A 105 10.29 12.45 3.64
C ALA A 105 9.92 12.67 5.11
N ALA A 106 8.79 13.34 5.42
CA ALA A 106 8.34 13.48 6.80
C ALA A 106 7.83 12.16 7.42
N LEU A 107 7.68 11.12 6.60
CA LEU A 107 7.30 9.77 6.98
C LEU A 107 8.49 8.80 6.93
N CYS A 108 9.68 9.28 6.62
CA CYS A 108 10.90 8.48 6.70
C CYS A 108 11.41 8.49 8.14
N SER A 109 11.37 7.32 8.81
CA SER A 109 12.18 7.12 10.02
C SER A 109 13.65 6.92 9.60
N ASN A 110 14.59 7.45 10.40
CA ASN A 110 16.04 7.39 10.11
C ASN A 110 16.63 5.96 10.11
N THR A 111 15.78 4.93 10.20
CA THR A 111 16.14 3.52 10.42
C THR A 111 15.92 2.61 9.21
N GLY A 112 15.50 3.14 8.05
CA GLY A 112 15.27 2.33 6.85
C GLY A 112 14.10 1.34 6.98
N SER A 113 13.27 1.49 8.00
CA SER A 113 12.09 0.66 8.24
C SER A 113 10.93 1.14 7.37
N THR A 114 10.19 0.20 6.78
CA THR A 114 8.92 0.49 6.08
C THR A 114 7.76 0.81 7.03
N ALA A 115 8.04 0.78 8.34
CA ALA A 115 7.14 1.16 9.41
C ALA A 115 7.53 2.54 9.99
N LEU A 116 6.56 3.44 10.09
CA LEU A 116 6.68 4.77 10.67
C LEU A 116 5.79 4.88 11.90
N ALA A 117 6.32 5.42 12.99
CA ALA A 117 5.51 5.75 14.15
C ALA A 117 4.83 7.12 14.04
N LEU A 118 3.52 7.17 14.26
CA LEU A 118 2.67 8.36 14.37
C LEU A 118 2.07 8.43 15.79
N GLY A 119 2.86 8.85 16.77
CA GLY A 119 2.45 8.80 18.17
C GLY A 119 2.17 7.36 18.62
N LYS A 120 0.92 7.05 18.98
CA LYS A 120 0.46 5.69 19.37
C LYS A 120 0.18 4.77 18.16
N TRP A 121 0.21 5.34 16.96
CA TRP A 121 -0.08 4.65 15.71
C TRP A 121 1.20 4.33 14.96
N MET A 122 1.08 3.44 13.98
CA MET A 122 2.13 3.09 13.05
C MET A 122 1.55 3.02 11.64
N VAL A 123 2.31 3.52 10.66
CA VAL A 123 2.03 3.37 9.23
C VAL A 123 3.02 2.39 8.65
N VAL A 124 2.56 1.38 7.93
CA VAL A 124 3.40 0.41 7.23
C VAL A 124 3.09 0.44 5.75
N VAL A 125 4.13 0.52 4.92
CA VAL A 125 3.97 0.34 3.46
C VAL A 125 3.72 -1.14 3.16
N THR A 126 2.59 -1.42 2.53
CA THR A 126 2.20 -2.76 2.06
C THR A 126 2.40 -2.83 0.54
N PRO A 127 2.37 -4.04 -0.06
CA PRO A 127 2.42 -4.17 -1.51
C PRO A 127 1.38 -3.34 -2.29
N ALA A 128 0.18 -3.16 -1.74
CA ALA A 128 -0.92 -2.46 -2.40
C ALA A 128 -1.16 -1.02 -1.92
N GLY A 129 -0.40 -0.54 -0.93
CA GLY A 129 -0.56 0.80 -0.39
C GLY A 129 -0.04 0.92 1.03
N LEU A 130 -0.91 1.28 1.98
CA LEU A 130 -0.55 1.55 3.36
C LEU A 130 -1.46 0.76 4.32
N TRP A 131 -0.91 0.40 5.46
CA TRP A 131 -1.68 -0.01 6.63
C TRP A 131 -1.38 0.96 7.77
N ILE A 132 -2.42 1.34 8.53
CA ILE A 132 -2.35 2.23 9.68
C ILE A 132 -3.02 1.51 10.84
N GLY A 133 -2.28 1.28 11.92
CA GLY A 133 -2.81 0.63 13.11
C GLY A 133 -2.02 0.99 14.37
N PRO A 134 -2.36 0.40 15.52
CA PRO A 134 -1.63 0.62 16.76
C PRO A 134 -0.15 0.26 16.61
N ARG A 135 0.73 0.96 17.33
CA ARG A 135 2.19 0.79 17.23
C ARG A 135 2.66 -0.65 17.49
N ASP A 136 1.99 -1.36 18.39
CA ASP A 136 2.34 -2.73 18.78
C ASP A 136 1.55 -3.79 17.98
N SER A 137 0.99 -3.41 16.83
CA SER A 137 0.23 -4.29 15.94
C SER A 137 0.95 -4.49 14.60
N GLU A 138 0.61 -5.59 13.93
CA GLU A 138 1.17 -5.93 12.63
C GLU A 138 0.07 -5.82 11.55
N PRO A 139 0.42 -5.44 10.31
CA PRO A 139 -0.53 -5.47 9.21
C PRO A 139 -1.12 -6.88 9.03
N PRO A 140 -2.44 -7.01 8.80
CA PRO A 140 -3.04 -8.31 8.60
C PRO A 140 -2.54 -8.97 7.30
N ILE A 141 -2.49 -10.31 7.28
CA ILE A 141 -2.02 -11.11 6.13
C ILE A 141 -2.67 -10.67 4.80
N VAL A 142 -3.96 -10.31 4.84
CA VAL A 142 -4.71 -9.85 3.66
C VAL A 142 -4.20 -8.53 3.08
N ALA A 143 -3.58 -7.66 3.89
CA ALA A 143 -2.92 -6.45 3.42
C ALA A 143 -1.57 -6.79 2.77
N MET A 144 -0.80 -7.69 3.41
CA MET A 144 0.52 -8.11 2.93
C MET A 144 0.47 -8.92 1.63
N ARG A 145 -0.61 -9.66 1.38
CA ARG A 145 -0.79 -10.46 0.14
C ARG A 145 -1.52 -9.72 -0.99
N ARG A 146 -2.02 -8.50 -0.74
CA ARG A 146 -2.81 -7.76 -1.74
C ARG A 146 -1.90 -7.34 -2.89
N GLN A 147 -2.37 -7.57 -4.12
CA GLN A 147 -1.59 -7.19 -5.29
C GLN A 147 -1.63 -5.66 -5.48
N PRO A 148 -0.48 -5.03 -5.78
CA PRO A 148 -0.47 -3.66 -6.26
C PRO A 148 -1.37 -3.49 -7.48
N SER A 149 -2.08 -2.36 -7.54
CA SER A 149 -3.00 -2.02 -8.63
C SER A 149 -2.64 -0.65 -9.20
N PRO A 150 -2.64 -0.48 -10.54
CA PRO A 150 -2.43 0.83 -11.13
C PRO A 150 -3.63 1.77 -10.92
N GLU A 151 -4.80 1.23 -10.56
CA GLU A 151 -6.05 1.97 -10.43
C GLU A 151 -6.24 2.59 -9.05
N LYS A 152 -5.62 2.02 -8.02
CA LYS A 152 -5.86 2.41 -6.64
C LYS A 152 -4.70 2.12 -5.71
N ILE A 153 -4.69 2.85 -4.61
CA ILE A 153 -3.83 2.66 -3.45
C ILE A 153 -4.74 2.32 -2.29
N ASP A 154 -4.62 1.12 -1.74
CA ASP A 154 -5.44 0.75 -0.58
C ASP A 154 -4.76 1.26 0.70
N VAL A 155 -5.49 2.03 1.51
CA VAL A 155 -5.08 2.49 2.83
C VAL A 155 -5.96 1.79 3.87
N ASP A 156 -5.46 0.71 4.46
CA ASP A 156 -6.16 -0.03 5.50
C ASP A 156 -5.95 0.66 6.86
N ILE A 157 -7.01 1.15 7.49
CA ILE A 157 -7.00 1.71 8.86
C ILE A 157 -7.62 0.69 9.80
N GLU A 158 -6.84 0.23 10.77
CA GLU A 158 -7.30 -0.67 11.82
C GLU A 158 -7.78 0.13 13.04
N VAL A 159 -9.07 -0.01 13.35
CA VAL A 159 -9.69 0.63 14.51
C VAL A 159 -9.78 -0.41 15.62
N PRO A 160 -8.97 -0.32 16.69
CA PRO A 160 -9.17 -1.15 17.87
C PRO A 160 -10.55 -0.89 18.48
N GLN A 161 -11.06 -1.82 19.31
CA GLN A 161 -12.41 -1.72 19.89
C GLN A 161 -12.63 -0.45 20.74
N LEU A 162 -11.56 0.21 21.19
CA LEU A 162 -11.60 1.57 21.74
C LEU A 162 -11.45 2.56 20.58
N ALA A 163 -12.40 3.49 20.45
CA ALA A 163 -12.49 4.52 19.42
C ALA A 163 -11.14 5.11 18.96
N LEU A 164 -11.06 5.52 17.69
CA LEU A 164 -9.88 6.23 17.18
C LEU A 164 -9.58 7.45 18.06
N ASP A 165 -8.39 7.44 18.67
CA ASP A 165 -7.90 8.56 19.47
C ASP A 165 -7.73 9.81 18.58
N ASP A 166 -8.04 10.99 19.12
CA ASP A 166 -7.96 12.26 18.41
C ASP A 166 -6.53 12.57 17.90
N SER A 167 -5.52 11.91 18.48
CA SER A 167 -4.13 11.99 18.06
C SER A 167 -3.86 11.46 16.64
N LEU A 168 -4.76 10.66 16.05
CA LEU A 168 -4.60 10.13 14.70
C LEU A 168 -4.82 11.20 13.63
N TRP A 169 -5.79 12.09 13.81
CA TRP A 169 -6.26 12.99 12.75
C TRP A 169 -5.20 13.97 12.25
N PRO A 170 -4.44 14.68 13.10
CA PRO A 170 -3.35 15.53 12.62
C PRO A 170 -2.31 14.75 11.83
N SER A 171 -2.11 13.47 12.19
CA SER A 171 -1.14 12.61 11.52
C SER A 171 -1.63 12.17 10.14
N LEU A 172 -2.93 11.88 10.00
CA LEU A 172 -3.57 11.63 8.70
C LEU A 172 -3.56 12.87 7.80
N ASP A 173 -3.81 14.04 8.38
CA ASP A 173 -3.79 15.32 7.65
C ASP A 173 -2.39 15.60 7.06
N ILE A 174 -1.34 15.41 7.86
CA ILE A 174 0.06 15.53 7.38
C ILE A 174 0.37 14.46 6.32
N LEU A 175 -0.01 13.20 6.58
CA LEU A 175 0.23 12.07 5.69
C LEU A 175 -0.37 12.33 4.30
N PHE A 176 -1.65 12.66 4.23
CA PHE A 176 -2.33 12.93 2.97
C PHE A 176 -1.95 14.28 2.38
N GLY A 177 -1.68 15.30 3.19
CA GLY A 177 -1.24 16.62 2.72
C GLY A 177 0.10 16.58 1.98
N GLN A 178 0.98 15.63 2.31
CA GLN A 178 2.30 15.50 1.69
C GLN A 178 2.37 14.55 0.50
N MET A 179 1.28 13.84 0.18
CA MET A 179 1.24 12.98 -0.99
C MET A 179 1.02 13.79 -2.27
N GLU A 180 1.65 13.33 -3.36
CA GLU A 180 1.42 13.92 -4.69
C GLU A 180 -0.07 13.83 -5.05
N PRO A 181 -0.67 14.84 -5.71
CA PRO A 181 -2.09 14.83 -6.06
C PRO A 181 -2.54 13.57 -6.79
N GLU A 182 -1.71 13.08 -7.74
CA GLU A 182 -1.94 11.85 -8.49
C GLU A 182 -2.03 10.62 -7.58
N VAL A 183 -1.26 10.58 -6.50
CA VAL A 183 -1.30 9.49 -5.50
C VAL A 183 -2.60 9.59 -4.70
N ARG A 184 -2.97 10.80 -4.24
CA ARG A 184 -4.18 11.03 -3.42
C ARG A 184 -5.47 10.64 -4.13
N GLU A 185 -5.60 11.02 -5.40
CA GLU A 185 -6.75 10.69 -6.25
C GLU A 185 -6.98 9.17 -6.41
N ARG A 186 -6.00 8.34 -6.04
CA ARG A 186 -6.05 6.88 -6.13
C ARG A 186 -6.30 6.20 -4.78
N ILE A 187 -6.28 6.93 -3.68
CA ILE A 187 -6.40 6.37 -2.34
C ILE A 187 -7.84 5.94 -2.06
N VAL A 188 -7.98 4.65 -1.73
CA VAL A 188 -9.20 4.06 -1.19
C VAL A 188 -8.92 3.69 0.26
N ILE A 189 -9.62 4.34 1.19
CA ILE A 189 -9.50 4.05 2.62
C ILE A 189 -10.38 2.84 2.94
N HIS A 190 -9.81 1.82 3.56
CA HIS A 190 -10.52 0.66 4.11
C HIS A 190 -10.49 0.73 5.62
N ILE A 191 -11.64 0.73 6.28
CA ILE A 191 -11.68 0.71 7.74
C ILE A 191 -11.98 -0.72 8.21
N SER A 192 -11.09 -1.27 9.03
CA SER A 192 -11.31 -2.54 9.73
C SER A 192 -11.78 -2.27 11.16
N GLY A 193 -12.83 -2.96 11.60
CA GLY A 193 -13.45 -2.77 12.92
C GLY A 193 -14.88 -2.24 12.81
N ALA A 194 -15.39 -1.69 13.91
CA ALA A 194 -16.72 -1.09 13.98
C ALA A 194 -16.59 0.41 14.31
N PRO A 195 -16.26 1.27 13.32
CA PRO A 195 -16.18 2.70 13.57
C PRO A 195 -17.55 3.23 14.00
N ASP A 196 -17.55 4.18 14.92
CA ASP A 196 -18.76 4.95 15.20
C ASP A 196 -19.04 5.96 14.08
N VAL A 197 -20.18 6.63 14.17
CA VAL A 197 -20.63 7.60 13.16
C VAL A 197 -19.68 8.79 13.05
N GLN A 198 -19.10 9.24 14.16
CA GLN A 198 -18.22 10.42 14.19
C GLN A 198 -16.89 10.12 13.49
N VAL A 199 -16.32 8.94 13.74
CA VAL A 199 -15.13 8.44 13.05
C VAL A 199 -15.38 8.33 11.54
N TRP A 200 -16.54 7.81 11.16
CA TRP A 200 -16.90 7.66 9.76
C TRP A 200 -17.07 9.03 9.06
N GLU A 201 -17.82 9.96 9.65
CA GLU A 201 -18.01 11.31 9.13
C GLU A 201 -16.68 12.05 8.99
N ARG A 202 -15.81 11.97 9.99
CA ARG A 202 -14.51 12.63 9.96
C ARG A 202 -13.57 12.06 8.91
N LEU A 203 -13.65 10.76 8.61
CA LEU A 203 -12.93 10.15 7.49
C LEU A 203 -13.48 10.57 6.14
N LEU A 204 -14.80 10.74 6.01
CA LEU A 204 -15.40 11.30 4.80
C LEU A 204 -14.97 12.75 4.60
N GLU A 205 -14.96 13.56 5.66
CA GLU A 205 -14.48 14.95 5.61
C GLU A 205 -13.00 15.01 5.20
N ALA A 206 -12.14 14.18 5.80
CA ALA A 206 -10.73 14.09 5.43
C ALA A 206 -10.56 13.63 3.97
N ALA A 207 -11.37 12.67 3.52
CA ALA A 207 -11.33 12.19 2.14
C ALA A 207 -11.68 13.29 1.14
N VAL A 208 -12.72 14.09 1.42
CA VAL A 208 -13.08 15.25 0.60
C VAL A 208 -11.99 16.32 0.66
N HIS A 209 -11.49 16.64 1.86
CA HIS A 209 -10.47 17.66 2.07
C HIS A 209 -9.18 17.40 1.29
N HIS A 210 -8.73 16.15 1.24
CA HIS A 210 -7.48 15.77 0.55
C HIS A 210 -7.69 15.26 -0.89
N GLY A 211 -8.92 15.21 -1.40
CA GLY A 211 -9.22 14.71 -2.74
C GLY A 211 -8.95 13.21 -2.90
N LEU A 212 -9.29 12.42 -1.89
CA LEU A 212 -9.15 10.96 -1.91
C LEU A 212 -10.26 10.33 -2.76
N ARG A 213 -10.03 9.12 -3.28
CA ARG A 213 -10.98 8.45 -4.18
C ARG A 213 -12.28 8.04 -3.49
N SER A 214 -12.16 7.35 -2.36
CA SER A 214 -13.31 6.84 -1.60
C SER A 214 -12.90 6.37 -0.20
N VAL A 215 -13.90 6.24 0.66
CA VAL A 215 -13.81 5.54 1.95
C VAL A 215 -14.78 4.36 1.89
N GLU A 216 -14.27 3.16 2.15
CA GLU A 216 -15.00 1.91 2.06
C GLU A 216 -14.96 1.18 3.42
N PRO A 217 -16.10 0.71 3.94
CA PRO A 217 -16.08 -0.10 5.13
C PRO A 217 -15.65 -1.54 4.81
N ARG A 218 -14.84 -2.17 5.67
CA ARG A 218 -14.66 -3.62 5.66
C ARG A 218 -15.54 -4.29 6.71
N GLY A 219 -16.43 -5.17 6.26
CA GLY A 219 -17.27 -5.98 7.16
C GLY A 219 -18.41 -5.22 7.85
N PHE A 220 -18.66 -3.95 7.51
CA PHE A 220 -19.83 -3.20 7.99
C PHE A 220 -21.09 -3.59 7.20
N ALA A 221 -21.59 -4.80 7.44
CA ALA A 221 -22.95 -5.13 7.02
C ALA A 221 -23.93 -4.32 7.89
N VAL A 222 -24.46 -3.24 7.30
CA VAL A 222 -25.80 -2.68 7.54
C VAL A 222 -26.23 -2.57 9.01
N ARG A 223 -25.84 -1.50 9.70
CA ARG A 223 -26.57 -0.98 10.87
C ARG A 223 -27.16 0.42 10.68
N LEU A 224 -27.03 1.01 9.49
CA LEU A 224 -27.66 2.28 9.17
C LEU A 224 -29.12 2.15 8.71
N ALA A 225 -29.59 0.93 8.37
CA ALA A 225 -30.96 0.71 7.93
C ALA A 225 -32.01 0.64 9.08
N THR A 226 -31.58 0.56 10.35
CA THR A 226 -32.52 0.38 11.48
C THR A 226 -32.87 1.64 12.27
N ARG A 227 -32.28 2.81 11.98
CA ARG A 227 -32.63 4.07 12.69
C ARG A 227 -33.69 4.94 12.00
N HIS A 228 -34.07 4.66 10.76
CA HIS A 228 -35.10 5.44 10.05
C HIS A 228 -36.52 4.84 10.13
N GLY A 229 -36.72 3.74 10.86
CA GLY A 229 -38.02 3.05 10.98
C GLY A 229 -38.76 3.20 12.32
N ALA A 230 -38.18 3.86 13.32
CA ALA A 230 -38.79 3.98 14.65
C ALA A 230 -39.21 5.44 14.95
N SER A 231 -40.08 5.98 14.11
CA SER A 231 -40.90 7.15 14.48
C SER A 231 -42.28 7.00 13.83
N LYS A 232 -43.32 7.26 14.63
CA LYS A 232 -44.76 6.89 14.50
C LYS A 232 -45.06 5.53 15.16
N HIS A 233 -45.86 5.41 16.22
CA HIS A 233 -47.09 6.13 16.55
C HIS A 233 -47.27 6.37 18.06
N HIS A 234 -47.70 7.59 18.37
CA HIS A 234 -48.48 7.95 19.57
C HIS A 234 -49.97 7.63 19.29
N ASP A 235 -50.75 7.58 20.37
CA ASP A 235 -52.21 7.37 20.48
C ASP A 235 -52.65 5.90 20.33
N THR A 236 -53.32 5.27 21.31
CA THR A 236 -54.41 5.77 22.18
C THR A 236 -54.44 5.01 23.50
#